data_AF-A0A966K1Q5-F1
#
_entry.id   AF-A0A966K1Q5-F1
#
_cell.length_a   1.000
_cell.length_b   1.000
_cell.length_c   1.000
_cell.angle_alpha   90.00
_cell.angle_beta   90.00
_cell.angle_gamma   90.00
#
_symmetry.space_group_name_H-M   'P 1'
#
loop_
_entity.id
_entity.type
_entity.pdbx_description
1 polymer ?
#
loop_
_entity_poly.entity_id
_entity_poly.type
_entity_poly.pdbx_seq_one_letter_code
_entity_poly.pdbx_strand_id
1 'polypeptide(L)'
;MTQYRGLFIVLALFSGSVFAQDASQCGFIQEANYRSLCRALAEKNASQCGFINDSDLRSMCRALAGNDKSQCGFITNSDQRAMCRALTANR
;
A
#
# COMPACT_ATOMS: atom_id res chain seq x y z
N MET A 1 -24.70 23.96 -34.64
CA MET A 1 -23.91 22.89 -35.29
C MET A 1 -22.43 23.32 -35.29
N THR A 2 -21.64 23.48 -34.23
CA THR A 2 -21.44 22.82 -32.91
C THR A 2 -20.80 21.42 -32.91
N GLN A 3 -20.50 20.79 -34.05
CA GLN A 3 -20.33 19.32 -33.98
C GLN A 3 -18.91 18.74 -34.00
N TYR A 4 -17.82 19.49 -34.34
CA TYR A 4 -16.50 18.82 -34.47
C TYR A 4 -15.27 19.55 -33.92
N ARG A 5 -15.37 20.82 -33.50
CA ARG A 5 -14.21 21.52 -32.87
C ARG A 5 -13.92 21.06 -31.44
N GLY A 6 -14.91 20.44 -30.78
CA GLY A 6 -14.75 19.93 -29.42
C GLY A 6 -14.13 18.54 -29.35
N LEU A 7 -14.22 17.73 -30.42
CA LEU A 7 -13.89 16.31 -30.36
C LEU A 7 -12.39 16.03 -30.13
N PHE A 8 -11.50 16.91 -30.61
CA PHE A 8 -10.04 16.78 -30.44
C PHE A 8 -9.54 17.16 -29.03
N ILE A 9 -10.26 18.04 -28.30
CA ILE A 9 -9.88 18.43 -26.92
C ILE A 9 -10.24 17.32 -25.92
N VAL A 10 -11.28 16.56 -26.24
CA VAL A 10 -11.79 15.48 -25.37
C VAL A 10 -10.77 14.36 -25.18
N LEU A 11 -9.88 14.11 -26.14
CA LEU A 11 -8.85 13.06 -26.04
C LEU A 11 -7.66 13.42 -25.15
N ALA A 12 -7.36 14.71 -24.91
CA ALA A 12 -6.22 15.15 -24.10
C ALA A 12 -6.52 15.19 -22.58
N LEU A 13 -7.80 15.25 -22.21
CA LEU A 13 -8.24 15.33 -20.81
C LEU A 13 -8.33 13.95 -20.11
N PHE A 14 -8.09 12.85 -20.84
CA PHE A 14 -7.94 11.50 -20.29
C PHE A 14 -6.51 11.18 -19.84
N SER A 15 -5.68 12.21 -19.60
CA SER A 15 -4.42 12.06 -18.88
C SER A 15 -4.74 11.80 -17.41
N GLY A 16 -5.05 10.54 -17.09
CA GLY A 16 -5.49 10.10 -15.77
C GLY A 16 -4.55 10.60 -14.69
N SER A 17 -5.12 11.27 -13.69
CA SER A 17 -4.43 11.69 -12.47
C SER A 17 -3.84 10.45 -11.80
N VAL A 18 -2.52 10.26 -11.91
CA VAL A 18 -1.81 9.32 -11.03
C VAL A 18 -1.85 9.95 -9.65
N PHE A 19 -2.72 9.46 -8.77
CA PHE A 19 -2.70 9.80 -7.35
C PHE A 19 -1.39 9.27 -6.77
N ALA A 20 -0.37 10.12 -6.71
CA ALA A 20 0.87 9.80 -6.02
C ALA A 20 0.55 9.66 -4.52
N GLN A 21 0.82 8.47 -3.97
CA GLN A 21 0.73 8.24 -2.53
C GLN A 21 1.92 8.95 -1.88
N ASP A 22 1.66 10.09 -1.26
CA ASP A 22 2.71 10.88 -0.63
C ASP A 22 3.23 10.17 0.64
N ALA A 23 4.40 9.52 0.51
CA ALA A 23 5.06 8.82 1.61
C ALA A 23 5.56 9.78 2.71
N SER A 24 5.61 11.09 2.43
CA SER A 24 6.06 12.09 3.41
C SER A 24 5.05 12.26 4.55
N GLN A 25 3.75 12.03 4.29
CA GLN A 25 2.70 11.99 5.31
C GLN A 25 2.94 10.93 6.39
N CYS A 26 3.63 9.83 6.08
CA CYS A 26 3.97 8.81 7.08
C CYS A 26 4.90 9.36 8.18
N GLY A 27 5.64 10.45 7.92
CA GLY A 27 6.54 11.08 8.89
C GLY A 27 5.84 11.61 10.15
N PHE A 28 4.55 11.94 10.08
CA PHE A 28 3.76 12.44 11.22
C PHE A 28 3.32 11.35 12.19
N ILE A 29 3.42 10.06 11.81
CA ILE A 29 3.05 8.94 12.67
C ILE A 29 4.10 8.82 13.77
N GLN A 30 3.71 8.99 15.03
CA GLN A 30 4.64 8.96 16.18
C GLN A 30 5.16 7.55 16.48
N GLU A 31 4.31 6.54 16.34
CA GLU A 31 4.66 5.15 16.61
C GLU A 31 5.52 4.59 15.45
N ALA A 32 6.70 4.09 15.79
CA ALA A 32 7.75 3.76 14.82
C ALA A 32 7.41 2.57 13.90
N ASN A 33 6.70 1.57 14.41
CA ASN A 33 6.28 0.42 13.63
C ASN A 33 5.21 0.82 12.61
N TYR A 34 4.21 1.61 13.02
CA TYR A 34 3.18 2.10 12.11
C TYR A 34 3.73 3.09 11.07
N ARG A 35 4.70 3.92 11.46
CA ARG A 35 5.44 4.78 10.51
C ARG A 35 6.13 3.96 9.43
N SER A 36 6.82 2.89 9.83
CA SER A 36 7.55 2.01 8.90
C SER A 36 6.60 1.22 7.99
N LEU A 37 5.48 0.72 8.54
CA LEU A 37 4.41 0.09 7.77
C LEU A 37 3.83 1.07 6.74
N CYS A 38 3.51 2.30 7.14
CA CYS A 38 2.96 3.32 6.25
C CYS A 38 3.91 3.58 5.06
N ARG A 39 5.21 3.78 5.33
CA ARG A 39 6.22 3.96 4.29
C ARG A 39 6.32 2.75 3.37
N ALA A 40 6.33 1.54 3.92
CA ALA A 40 6.36 0.30 3.14
C ALA A 40 5.18 0.20 2.17
N LEU A 41 3.98 0.60 2.59
CA LEU A 41 2.77 0.54 1.78
C LEU A 41 2.72 1.64 0.72
N ALA A 42 3.08 2.87 1.09
CA ALA A 42 3.09 4.03 0.19
C ALA A 42 4.14 3.86 -0.92
N GLU A 43 5.34 3.37 -0.56
CA GLU A 43 6.45 3.16 -1.49
C GLU A 43 6.42 1.79 -2.17
N LYS A 44 5.48 0.90 -1.79
CA LYS A 44 5.44 -0.51 -2.21
C LYS A 44 6.77 -1.23 -2.02
N ASN A 45 7.47 -0.91 -0.94
CA ASN A 45 8.81 -1.39 -0.65
C ASN A 45 8.84 -2.20 0.65
N ALA A 46 8.92 -3.53 0.50
CA ALA A 46 8.99 -4.46 1.64
C ALA A 46 10.24 -4.29 2.51
N SER A 47 11.30 -3.62 2.02
CA SER A 47 12.51 -3.34 2.80
C SER A 47 12.22 -2.49 4.03
N GLN A 48 11.24 -1.57 3.92
CA GLN A 48 10.82 -0.71 5.04
C GLN A 48 10.20 -1.52 6.20
N CYS A 49 9.66 -2.72 5.92
CA CYS A 49 9.15 -3.60 6.96
C CYS A 49 10.27 -4.11 7.90
N GLY A 50 11.54 -4.03 7.51
CA GLY A 50 12.68 -4.41 8.35
C GLY A 50 12.82 -3.57 9.62
N PHE A 51 12.31 -2.34 9.62
CA PHE A 51 12.34 -1.43 10.78
C PHE A 51 11.21 -1.70 11.79
N ILE A 52 10.31 -2.65 11.51
CA ILE A 52 9.23 -3.03 12.39
C ILE A 52 9.76 -4.06 13.41
N ASN A 53 9.63 -3.71 14.69
CA ASN A 53 10.06 -4.54 15.82
C ASN A 53 9.05 -5.64 16.14
N ASP A 54 7.76 -5.38 15.97
CA ASP A 54 6.70 -6.36 16.16
C ASP A 54 6.73 -7.42 15.05
N SER A 55 6.86 -8.69 15.41
CA SER A 55 7.05 -9.79 14.45
C SER A 55 5.82 -10.06 13.59
N ASP A 56 4.63 -9.93 14.16
CA ASP A 56 3.37 -10.19 13.47
C ASP A 56 3.06 -9.04 12.49
N LEU A 57 3.22 -7.80 12.94
CA LEU A 57 3.08 -6.60 12.13
C LEU A 57 4.12 -6.55 11.02
N ARG A 58 5.36 -6.98 11.27
CA ARG A 58 6.40 -7.10 10.24
C ARG A 58 6.01 -8.12 9.17
N SER A 59 5.50 -9.28 9.58
CA SER A 59 5.05 -10.32 8.65
C SER A 59 3.85 -9.83 7.82
N MET A 60 2.90 -9.14 8.45
CA MET A 60 1.79 -8.49 7.76
C MET A 60 2.27 -7.43 6.77
N CYS A 61 3.24 -6.59 7.17
CA CYS A 61 3.85 -5.57 6.31
C CYS A 61 4.47 -6.20 5.05
N ARG A 62 5.26 -7.27 5.20
CA ARG A 62 5.87 -7.97 4.06
C ARG A 62 4.82 -8.58 3.14
N ALA A 63 3.73 -9.10 3.69
CA ALA A 63 2.62 -9.63 2.90
C ALA A 63 1.95 -8.53 2.06
N LEU A 64 1.72 -7.36 2.66
CA LEU A 64 0.98 -6.26 2.04
C LEU A 64 1.82 -5.39 1.10
N ALA A 65 3.07 -5.12 1.45
CA ALA A 65 3.98 -4.30 0.65
C ALA A 65 4.77 -5.12 -0.38
N GLY A 66 5.12 -6.36 -0.04
CA GLY A 66 5.86 -7.29 -0.91
C GLY A 66 4.99 -8.21 -1.76
N ASN A 67 3.66 -8.15 -1.61
CA ASN A 67 2.69 -9.04 -2.28
C ASN A 67 2.89 -10.54 -2.03
N ASP A 68 3.58 -10.91 -0.95
CA ASP A 68 3.82 -12.31 -0.59
C ASP A 68 2.81 -12.79 0.47
N LYS A 69 1.72 -13.41 0.02
CA LYS A 69 0.65 -13.91 0.91
C LYS A 69 1.14 -14.99 1.88
N SER A 70 2.24 -15.68 1.56
CA SER A 70 2.81 -16.71 2.45
C SER A 70 3.28 -16.11 3.78
N GLN A 71 3.62 -14.81 3.79
CA GLN A 71 4.06 -14.10 4.99
C GLN A 71 2.97 -14.06 6.08
N CYS A 72 1.68 -14.11 5.70
CA CYS A 72 0.59 -14.20 6.68
C CYS A 72 0.67 -15.48 7.54
N GLY A 73 1.35 -16.53 7.06
CA GLY A 73 1.55 -17.78 7.81
C GLY A 73 2.44 -17.64 9.03
N PHE A 74 3.34 -16.65 9.06
CA PHE A 74 4.25 -16.39 10.18
C PHE A 74 3.62 -15.57 11.30
N ILE A 75 2.41 -15.03 11.10
CA ILE A 75 1.70 -14.26 12.12
C ILE A 75 1.16 -15.21 13.20
N THR A 76 1.58 -14.98 14.43
CA THR A 76 1.23 -15.78 15.61
C THR A 76 -0.16 -15.47 16.13
N ASN A 77 -0.55 -14.18 16.14
CA ASN A 77 -1.89 -13.75 16.51
C ASN A 77 -2.93 -14.22 15.46
N SER A 78 -3.96 -14.94 15.92
CA SER A 78 -5.00 -15.53 15.05
C SER A 78 -5.76 -14.50 14.24
N ASP A 79 -6.11 -13.37 14.85
CA ASP A 79 -6.97 -12.35 14.26
C ASP A 79 -6.19 -11.52 13.25
N GLN A 80 -4.96 -11.14 13.59
CA GLN A 80 -4.06 -10.48 12.64
C GLN A 80 -3.73 -11.37 11.44
N ARG A 81 -3.59 -12.68 11.65
CA ARG A 81 -3.39 -13.65 10.57
C ARG A 81 -4.60 -13.72 9.65
N ALA A 82 -5.80 -13.78 10.22
CA ALA A 82 -7.04 -13.78 9.44
C ALA A 82 -7.19 -12.48 8.64
N MET A 83 -6.93 -11.32 9.28
CA MET A 83 -6.93 -10.01 8.63
C MET A 83 -5.91 -9.95 7.49
N CYS A 84 -4.69 -10.42 7.70
CA CYS A 84 -3.64 -10.45 6.68
C CYS A 84 -4.08 -11.26 5.46
N ARG A 85 -4.63 -12.46 5.66
CA ARG A 85 -5.15 -13.31 4.57
C ARG A 85 -6.28 -12.63 3.81
N ALA A 86 -7.19 -11.97 4.52
CA ALA A 86 -8.30 -11.24 3.89
C ALA A 86 -7.80 -10.06 3.03
N LEU A 87 -6.89 -9.24 3.56
CA LEU A 87 -6.33 -8.08 2.86
C LEU A 87 -5.45 -8.45 1.66
N THR A 88 -4.85 -9.65 1.68
CA THR A 88 -4.00 -10.15 0.60
C THR A 88 -4.76 -11.07 -0.37
N ALA A 89 -6.01 -11.45 -0.11
CA ALA A 89 -6.74 -12.41 -0.92
C ALA A 89 -6.79 -12.04 -2.42
N ASN A 90 -7.05 -10.76 -2.73
CA ASN A 90 -7.21 -10.25 -4.10
C ASN A 90 -6.04 -9.39 -4.58
N ARG A 91 -4.92 -9.40 -3.86
CA ARG A 91 -3.65 -8.79 -4.29
C ARG A 91 -2.87 -9.77 -5.16
#